data_AF-X0ZH57-F1
#
_entry.id   AF-X0ZH57-F1
#
_cell.length_a   1.000
_cell.length_b   1.000
_cell.length_c   1.000
_cell.angle_alpha   90.00
_cell.angle_beta   90.00
_cell.angle_gamma   90.00
#
_symmetry.space_group_name_H-M   'P 1'
#
loop_
_entity.id
_entity.type
_entity.pdbx_description
1 polymer ?
#
loop_
_entity_poly.entity_id
_entity_poly.type
_entity_poly.pdbx_seq_one_letter_code
_entity_poly.pdbx_strand_id
1 'polypeptide(L)'
;IARISPTPLEGADRIVDATGLLVCPGFVNLHSHSDSTLLSHNNAENCLAMGLVTELVGSCGSSVAPITEEYRENLESWGLMEEEVDWLTLAEWRSKLEKKGIGVNVAPLVGHGTVRGCIMGVEGEGGEKIVPSDEEMEGMRAMLGSAMEEGAFGLSTGLTYAPGRNVLTGEIVELARVVAGHGGLYSSHMRCEGDRLLE
;
A
#
# COMPACT_ATOMS: atom_id res chain seq x y z
N ILE A 1 -24.58 4.11 -8.44
CA ILE A 1 -25.85 3.37 -8.69
C ILE A 1 -27.01 4.35 -8.54
N ALA A 2 -27.80 4.59 -9.58
CA ALA A 2 -28.92 5.54 -9.50
C ALA A 2 -30.23 4.91 -8.96
N ARG A 3 -30.52 3.66 -9.35
CA ARG A 3 -31.71 2.91 -8.90
C ARG A 3 -31.48 1.40 -9.08
N ILE A 4 -32.10 0.60 -8.22
CA ILE A 4 -32.24 -0.86 -8.37
C ILE A 4 -33.75 -1.15 -8.39
N SER A 5 -34.20 -1.99 -9.32
CA SER A 5 -35.63 -2.23 -9.55
C SER A 5 -35.90 -3.70 -9.92
N PRO A 6 -37.00 -4.30 -9.41
CA PRO A 6 -37.44 -5.62 -9.85
C PRO A 6 -38.09 -5.62 -11.24
N THR A 7 -38.39 -4.44 -11.80
CA THR A 7 -38.94 -4.26 -13.16
C THR A 7 -37.97 -3.45 -14.04
N PRO A 8 -38.03 -3.61 -15.38
CA PRO A 8 -37.18 -2.87 -16.30
C PRO A 8 -37.28 -1.35 -16.09
N LEU A 9 -36.15 -0.66 -16.23
CA LEU A 9 -36.05 0.80 -16.20
C LEU A 9 -35.95 1.34 -17.63
N GLU A 10 -36.52 2.53 -17.87
CA GLU A 10 -36.52 3.19 -19.18
C GLU A 10 -35.58 4.40 -19.20
N GLY A 11 -35.24 4.90 -20.39
CA GLY A 11 -34.47 6.14 -20.58
C GLY A 11 -32.95 6.00 -20.44
N ALA A 12 -32.39 4.80 -20.65
CA ALA A 12 -30.95 4.59 -20.66
C ALA A 12 -30.37 4.76 -22.08
N ASP A 13 -29.21 5.42 -22.20
CA ASP A 13 -28.49 5.54 -23.48
C ASP A 13 -27.89 4.20 -23.95
N ARG A 14 -27.63 3.29 -23.00
CA ARG A 14 -27.09 1.95 -23.25
C ARG A 14 -27.76 0.92 -22.35
N ILE A 15 -28.18 -0.19 -22.95
CA ILE A 15 -28.73 -1.36 -22.25
C ILE A 15 -27.73 -2.51 -22.40
N VAL A 16 -27.40 -3.17 -21.30
CA VAL A 16 -26.57 -4.37 -21.26
C VAL A 16 -27.44 -5.53 -20.78
N ASP A 17 -27.62 -6.56 -21.60
CA ASP A 17 -28.35 -7.76 -21.22
C ASP A 17 -27.47 -8.67 -20.37
N ALA A 18 -27.83 -8.81 -19.10
CA ALA A 18 -27.17 -9.68 -18.13
C ALA A 18 -28.02 -10.91 -17.79
N THR A 19 -28.96 -11.30 -18.66
CA THR A 19 -29.81 -12.48 -18.45
C THR A 19 -28.95 -13.74 -18.26
N GLY A 20 -29.19 -14.47 -17.18
CA GLY A 20 -28.42 -15.66 -16.83
C GLY A 20 -27.05 -15.37 -16.19
N LEU A 21 -26.73 -14.10 -15.93
CA LEU A 21 -25.51 -13.66 -15.25
C LEU A 21 -25.83 -13.03 -13.88
N LEU A 22 -24.79 -12.81 -13.08
CA LEU A 22 -24.87 -12.08 -11.82
C LEU A 22 -24.39 -10.64 -12.02
N VAL A 23 -25.16 -9.69 -11.51
CA VAL A 23 -24.73 -8.30 -11.34
C VAL A 23 -24.42 -8.08 -9.87
N CYS A 24 -23.16 -7.78 -9.56
CA CYS A 24 -22.68 -7.57 -8.20
C CYS A 24 -21.82 -6.30 -8.13
N PRO A 25 -21.54 -5.77 -6.92
CA PRO A 25 -20.48 -4.79 -6.75
C PRO A 25 -19.16 -5.36 -7.27
N GLY A 26 -18.31 -4.50 -7.84
CA GLY A 26 -16.96 -4.92 -8.20
C GLY A 26 -16.18 -5.36 -6.98
N PHE A 27 -15.24 -6.29 -7.18
CA PHE A 27 -14.49 -6.89 -6.09
C PHE A 27 -13.38 -5.97 -5.58
N VAL A 28 -13.13 -6.03 -4.28
CA VAL A 28 -12.10 -5.25 -3.59
C VAL A 28 -10.97 -6.22 -3.21
N ASN A 29 -9.80 -6.01 -3.80
CA ASN A 29 -8.59 -6.74 -3.46
C ASN A 29 -7.94 -6.08 -2.22
N LEU A 30 -7.97 -6.77 -1.08
CA LEU A 30 -7.42 -6.26 0.18
C LEU A 30 -5.92 -6.56 0.38
N HIS A 31 -5.27 -7.19 -0.61
CA HIS A 31 -3.84 -7.51 -0.53
C HIS A 31 -3.21 -7.41 -1.92
N SER A 32 -2.56 -6.29 -2.18
CA SER A 32 -1.90 -6.03 -3.46
C SER A 32 -0.53 -5.40 -3.29
N HIS A 33 0.30 -5.63 -4.31
CA HIS A 33 1.61 -5.03 -4.55
C HIS A 33 1.64 -4.24 -5.87
N SER A 34 0.46 -3.93 -6.42
CA SER A 34 0.33 -3.22 -7.70
C SER A 34 0.78 -1.76 -7.63
N ASP A 35 1.10 -1.23 -6.45
CA ASP A 35 1.72 0.09 -6.30
C ASP A 35 3.02 0.26 -7.09
N SER A 36 3.74 -0.85 -7.32
CA SER A 36 4.94 -0.92 -8.14
C SER A 36 4.70 -0.94 -9.66
N THR A 37 3.52 -1.38 -10.10
CA THR A 37 3.23 -1.65 -11.52
C THR A 37 2.11 -0.80 -12.09
N LEU A 38 1.30 -0.14 -11.27
CA LEU A 38 0.16 0.67 -11.71
C LEU A 38 0.56 1.87 -12.57
N LEU A 39 1.79 2.36 -12.44
CA LEU A 39 2.30 3.38 -13.35
C LEU A 39 2.59 2.76 -14.73
N SER A 40 3.30 1.65 -14.84
CA SER A 40 3.61 1.06 -16.16
C SER A 40 2.42 0.34 -16.81
N HIS A 41 1.54 -0.25 -16.01
CA HIS A 41 0.39 -1.05 -16.42
C HIS A 41 -0.92 -0.45 -15.91
N ASN A 42 -1.14 0.83 -16.20
CA ASN A 42 -2.22 1.64 -15.66
C ASN A 42 -3.64 1.16 -16.00
N ASN A 43 -3.82 0.38 -17.07
CA ASN A 43 -5.12 -0.23 -17.40
C ASN A 43 -5.54 -1.33 -16.40
N ALA A 44 -4.61 -1.88 -15.61
CA ALA A 44 -4.88 -2.96 -14.64
C ALA A 44 -5.69 -4.12 -15.23
N GLU A 45 -5.37 -4.52 -16.46
CA GLU A 45 -6.18 -5.45 -17.26
C GLU A 45 -6.35 -6.81 -16.59
N ASN A 46 -5.30 -7.29 -15.91
CA ASN A 46 -5.33 -8.51 -15.10
C ASN A 46 -6.36 -8.41 -13.96
N CYS A 47 -6.44 -7.28 -13.29
CA CYS A 47 -7.35 -7.03 -12.18
C CYS A 47 -8.79 -6.95 -12.69
N LEU A 48 -9.03 -6.13 -13.71
CA LEU A 48 -10.35 -5.94 -14.32
C LEU A 48 -10.90 -7.23 -14.93
N ALA A 49 -10.05 -8.08 -15.52
CA ALA A 49 -10.44 -9.38 -16.05
C ALA A 49 -10.99 -10.34 -14.97
N MET A 50 -10.57 -10.17 -13.71
CA MET A 50 -11.07 -10.92 -12.56
C MET A 50 -12.25 -10.22 -11.86
N GLY A 51 -12.68 -9.06 -12.33
CA GLY A 51 -13.75 -8.25 -11.71
C GLY A 51 -13.27 -7.41 -10.51
N LEU A 52 -11.95 -7.29 -10.29
CA LEU A 52 -11.39 -6.41 -9.28
C LEU A 52 -11.50 -4.96 -9.75
N VAL A 53 -12.05 -4.09 -8.90
CA VAL A 53 -12.22 -2.66 -9.20
C VAL A 53 -11.55 -1.75 -8.17
N THR A 54 -11.03 -2.30 -7.08
CA THR A 54 -10.37 -1.55 -6.01
C THR A 54 -9.25 -2.38 -5.40
N GLU A 55 -8.09 -1.77 -5.18
CA GLU A 55 -6.93 -2.42 -4.59
C GLU A 55 -6.44 -1.69 -3.34
N LEU A 56 -6.22 -2.44 -2.26
CA LEU A 56 -5.44 -2.02 -1.10
C LEU A 56 -3.97 -2.38 -1.38
N VAL A 57 -3.14 -1.38 -1.63
CA VAL A 57 -1.74 -1.54 -2.05
C VAL A 57 -0.78 -1.20 -0.91
N GLY A 58 0.53 -1.40 -1.12
CA GLY A 58 1.53 -1.18 -0.07
C GLY A 58 1.49 -2.25 1.01
N SER A 59 1.29 -3.52 0.61
CA SER A 59 1.13 -4.66 1.52
C SER A 59 2.47 -5.19 2.06
N CYS A 60 2.41 -6.07 3.06
CA CYS A 60 3.59 -6.79 3.60
C CYS A 60 4.76 -5.90 4.07
N GLY A 61 4.50 -4.68 4.49
CA GLY A 61 5.54 -3.75 4.94
C GLY A 61 6.32 -3.08 3.83
N SER A 62 5.93 -3.24 2.56
CA SER A 62 6.57 -2.59 1.42
C SER A 62 5.58 -1.65 0.72
N SER A 63 6.00 -0.41 0.48
CA SER A 63 5.27 0.57 -0.33
C SER A 63 6.25 1.40 -1.17
N VAL A 64 5.78 1.91 -2.31
CA VAL A 64 6.55 2.82 -3.21
C VAL A 64 6.63 4.27 -2.74
N ALA A 65 5.86 4.64 -1.72
CA ALA A 65 5.86 5.95 -1.09
C ALA A 65 5.33 5.86 0.36
N PRO A 66 5.69 6.81 1.24
CA PRO A 66 6.75 7.80 1.07
C PRO A 66 8.14 7.15 1.08
N ILE A 67 9.13 7.82 0.47
CA ILE A 67 10.54 7.38 0.43
C ILE A 67 11.50 8.56 0.58
N THR A 68 12.73 8.30 1.03
CA THR A 68 13.84 9.28 0.98
C THR A 68 14.56 9.21 -0.37
N GLU A 69 15.35 10.23 -0.67
CA GLU A 69 16.21 10.25 -1.86
C GLU A 69 17.18 9.06 -1.90
N GLU A 70 17.78 8.72 -0.76
CA GLU A 70 18.64 7.54 -0.62
C GLU A 70 17.88 6.24 -0.88
N TYR A 71 16.64 6.13 -0.39
CA TYR A 71 15.82 4.96 -0.67
C TYR A 71 15.39 4.89 -2.14
N ARG A 72 15.18 6.04 -2.80
CA ARG A 72 14.92 6.14 -4.24
C ARG A 72 16.08 5.58 -5.06
N GLU A 73 17.32 5.95 -4.73
CA GLU A 73 18.52 5.41 -5.35
C GLU A 73 18.62 3.88 -5.16
N ASN A 74 18.25 3.38 -3.97
CA ASN A 74 18.17 1.94 -3.72
C ASN A 74 17.14 1.25 -4.62
N LEU A 75 15.92 1.79 -4.75
CA LEU A 75 14.88 1.23 -5.62
C LEU A 75 15.32 1.17 -7.09
N GLU A 76 15.99 2.22 -7.58
CA GLU A 76 16.58 2.26 -8.92
C GLU A 76 17.66 1.19 -9.09
N SER A 77 18.56 1.05 -8.12
CA SER A 77 19.65 0.07 -8.14
C SER A 77 19.15 -1.39 -8.16
N TRP A 78 18.03 -1.66 -7.47
CA TRP A 78 17.42 -2.98 -7.40
C TRP A 78 16.54 -3.31 -8.61
N GLY A 79 16.23 -2.33 -9.46
CA GLY A 79 15.37 -2.52 -10.62
C GLY A 79 13.94 -2.94 -10.26
N LEU A 80 13.45 -2.48 -9.10
CA LEU A 80 12.10 -2.83 -8.62
C LEU A 80 10.99 -2.04 -9.31
N MET A 81 11.34 -0.96 -10.00
CA MET A 81 10.42 -0.06 -10.69
C MET A 81 10.68 -0.09 -12.20
N GLU A 82 9.62 -0.21 -13.00
CA GLU A 82 9.72 -0.13 -14.47
C GLU A 82 9.74 1.31 -14.98
N GLU A 83 9.13 2.23 -14.23
CA GLU A 83 9.06 3.66 -14.54
C GLU A 83 10.06 4.43 -13.67
N GLU A 84 10.49 5.59 -14.14
CA GLU A 84 11.33 6.51 -13.36
C GLU A 84 10.62 6.95 -12.08
N VAL A 85 11.34 6.84 -10.95
CA VAL A 85 10.88 7.29 -9.64
C VAL A 85 11.33 8.74 -9.45
N ASP A 86 10.41 9.68 -9.62
CA ASP A 86 10.61 11.13 -9.47
C ASP A 86 9.72 11.71 -8.34
N TRP A 87 9.25 10.87 -7.42
CA TRP A 87 8.44 11.22 -6.27
C TRP A 87 9.12 10.80 -4.98
N LEU A 88 8.82 11.51 -3.89
CA LEU A 88 9.25 11.15 -2.54
C LEU A 88 8.06 10.99 -1.59
N THR A 89 7.00 11.75 -1.82
CA THR A 89 5.80 11.76 -0.98
C THR A 89 4.69 10.87 -1.56
N LEU A 90 3.75 10.47 -0.71
CA LEU A 90 2.57 9.73 -1.16
C LEU A 90 1.67 10.61 -2.04
N ALA A 91 1.59 11.90 -1.72
CA ALA A 91 0.84 12.88 -2.51
C ALA A 91 1.39 13.02 -3.94
N GLU A 92 2.71 13.06 -4.12
CA GLU A 92 3.34 13.11 -5.44
C GLU A 92 3.06 11.84 -6.25
N TRP A 93 3.26 10.66 -5.64
CA TRP A 93 2.95 9.39 -6.29
C TRP A 93 1.47 9.31 -6.72
N ARG A 94 0.54 9.67 -5.83
CA ARG A 94 -0.89 9.75 -6.15
C ARG A 94 -1.14 10.69 -7.32
N SER A 95 -0.52 11.88 -7.33
CA SER A 95 -0.69 12.84 -8.43
C SER A 95 -0.25 12.26 -9.77
N LYS A 96 0.78 11.43 -9.81
CA LYS A 96 1.19 10.73 -11.04
C LYS A 96 0.14 9.73 -11.50
N LEU A 97 -0.41 8.91 -10.60
CA LEU A 97 -1.50 8.00 -10.94
C LEU A 97 -2.72 8.75 -11.48
N GLU A 98 -3.12 9.84 -10.83
CA GLU A 98 -4.24 10.68 -11.26
C GLU A 98 -4.00 11.29 -12.66
N LYS A 99 -2.79 11.78 -12.93
CA LYS A 99 -2.42 12.35 -14.24
C LYS A 99 -2.37 11.29 -15.34
N LYS A 100 -1.85 10.08 -15.04
CA LYS A 100 -1.76 8.98 -16.01
C LYS A 100 -3.14 8.37 -16.27
N GLY A 101 -4.01 8.39 -15.27
CA GLY A 101 -5.31 7.70 -15.26
C GLY A 101 -5.12 6.20 -15.07
N ILE A 102 -5.83 5.62 -14.10
CA ILE A 102 -5.74 4.19 -13.77
C ILE A 102 -7.10 3.50 -13.90
N GLY A 103 -7.07 2.21 -14.25
CA GLY A 103 -8.26 1.39 -14.50
C GLY A 103 -9.00 0.93 -13.24
N VAL A 104 -8.37 1.01 -12.06
CA VAL A 104 -8.91 0.58 -10.76
C VAL A 104 -8.81 1.68 -9.72
N ASN A 105 -9.63 1.63 -8.68
CA ASN A 105 -9.45 2.47 -7.50
C ASN A 105 -8.29 1.95 -6.65
N VAL A 106 -7.58 2.83 -5.95
CA VAL A 106 -6.42 2.46 -5.13
C VAL A 106 -6.51 3.09 -3.75
N ALA A 107 -6.25 2.28 -2.73
CA ALA A 107 -6.14 2.68 -1.33
C ALA A 107 -4.72 2.32 -0.83
N PRO A 108 -3.80 3.29 -0.68
CA PRO A 108 -2.42 2.99 -0.31
C PRO A 108 -2.24 2.80 1.20
N LEU A 109 -1.57 1.72 1.60
CA LEU A 109 -0.94 1.59 2.91
C LEU A 109 0.53 2.05 2.84
N VAL A 110 1.07 2.48 3.96
CA VAL A 110 2.50 2.76 4.13
C VAL A 110 3.18 1.49 4.63
N GLY A 111 4.27 1.09 3.98
CA GLY A 111 5.06 -0.07 4.36
C GLY A 111 6.01 0.23 5.52
N HIS A 112 5.88 -0.50 6.64
CA HIS A 112 6.82 -0.39 7.78
C HIS A 112 8.28 -0.65 7.39
N GLY A 113 8.53 -1.62 6.50
CA GLY A 113 9.85 -1.92 5.98
C GLY A 113 10.42 -0.77 5.14
N THR A 114 9.58 -0.14 4.31
CA THR A 114 9.95 1.07 3.56
C THR A 114 10.35 2.21 4.51
N VAL A 115 9.52 2.51 5.52
CA VAL A 115 9.81 3.58 6.49
C VAL A 115 11.10 3.30 7.26
N ARG A 116 11.31 2.06 7.74
CA ARG A 116 12.58 1.67 8.38
C ARG A 116 13.76 1.82 7.43
N GLY A 117 13.62 1.37 6.19
CA GLY A 117 14.65 1.51 5.17
C GLY A 117 15.05 2.96 4.94
N CYS A 118 14.08 3.86 4.94
CA CYS A 118 14.31 5.29 4.75
C CYS A 118 14.99 5.98 5.94
N ILE A 119 14.67 5.58 7.18
CA ILE A 119 15.12 6.27 8.39
C ILE A 119 16.37 5.63 9.00
N MET A 120 16.50 4.31 8.88
CA MET A 120 17.52 3.52 9.56
C MET A 120 18.47 2.80 8.59
N GLY A 121 18.24 2.95 7.27
CA GLY A 121 18.96 2.22 6.22
C GLY A 121 18.29 0.88 5.86
N VAL A 122 18.65 0.34 4.70
CA VAL A 122 18.11 -0.93 4.19
C VAL A 122 18.76 -2.14 4.90
N GLU A 123 18.43 -3.37 4.47
CA GLU A 123 19.09 -4.57 5.00
C GLU A 123 20.61 -4.48 4.82
N GLY A 124 21.36 -4.73 5.90
CA GLY A 124 22.82 -4.59 5.93
C GLY A 124 23.34 -3.19 6.28
N GLU A 125 22.48 -2.15 6.29
CA GLU A 125 22.91 -0.75 6.49
C GLU A 125 22.44 -0.13 7.82
N GLY A 126 21.64 -0.87 8.60
CA GLY A 126 21.16 -0.42 9.91
C GLY A 126 19.68 -0.70 10.14
N GLY A 127 18.92 -0.92 9.07
CA GLY A 127 17.49 -1.18 9.11
C GLY A 127 17.10 -2.37 9.98
N GLU A 128 17.99 -3.33 10.20
CA GLU A 128 17.70 -4.55 10.96
C GLU A 128 17.87 -4.42 12.49
N LYS A 129 18.28 -3.23 12.96
CA LYS A 129 18.48 -2.95 14.38
C LYS A 129 17.22 -3.25 15.19
N ILE A 130 17.34 -4.05 16.25
CA ILE A 130 16.19 -4.50 17.06
C ILE A 130 15.39 -3.32 17.65
N VAL A 131 16.09 -2.27 18.10
CA VAL A 131 15.49 -1.11 18.78
C VAL A 131 15.97 0.18 18.11
N PRO A 132 15.08 1.04 17.58
CA PRO A 132 15.46 2.33 17.04
C PRO A 132 15.92 3.28 18.15
N SER A 133 16.74 4.26 17.81
CA SER A 133 17.00 5.42 18.67
C SER A 133 15.73 6.28 18.79
N ASP A 134 15.70 7.19 19.76
CA ASP A 134 14.57 8.10 19.92
C ASP A 134 14.36 8.99 18.66
N GLU A 135 15.47 9.39 18.01
CA GLU A 135 15.46 10.16 16.77
C GLU A 135 14.95 9.33 15.58
N GLU A 136 15.42 8.09 15.44
CA GLU A 136 14.94 7.16 14.40
C GLU A 136 13.44 6.90 14.59
N MET A 137 12.98 6.66 15.82
CA MET A 137 11.56 6.42 16.10
C MET A 137 10.71 7.66 15.81
N GLU A 138 11.17 8.86 16.16
CA GLU A 138 10.46 10.10 15.82
C GLU A 138 10.42 10.33 14.31
N GLY A 139 11.52 10.06 13.60
CA GLY A 139 11.56 10.13 12.14
C GLY A 139 10.54 9.19 11.48
N MET A 140 10.44 7.95 11.95
CA MET A 140 9.46 6.99 11.45
C MET A 140 8.01 7.43 11.75
N ARG A 141 7.74 7.99 12.94
CA ARG A 141 6.42 8.55 13.28
C ARG A 141 6.06 9.72 12.38
N ALA A 142 6.99 10.65 12.18
CA ALA A 142 6.77 11.85 11.37
C ALA A 142 6.52 11.50 9.89
N MET A 143 7.33 10.60 9.32
CA MET A 143 7.14 10.14 7.94
C MET A 143 5.80 9.44 7.75
N LEU A 144 5.41 8.55 8.67
CA LEU A 144 4.11 7.89 8.64
C LEU A 144 2.96 8.90 8.82
N GLY A 145 3.10 9.84 9.75
CA GLY A 145 2.12 10.90 10.00
C GLY A 145 1.85 11.75 8.75
N SER A 146 2.91 12.22 8.08
CA SER A 146 2.79 12.96 6.81
C SER A 146 2.03 12.15 5.77
N ALA A 147 2.40 10.87 5.59
CA ALA A 147 1.72 10.00 4.64
C ALA A 147 0.23 9.77 4.97
N MET A 148 -0.12 9.67 6.27
CA MET A 148 -1.52 9.59 6.70
C MET A 148 -2.29 10.89 6.39
N GLU A 149 -1.68 12.07 6.58
CA GLU A 149 -2.26 13.37 6.18
C GLU A 149 -2.42 13.49 4.66
N GLU A 150 -1.49 12.90 3.92
CA GLU A 150 -1.52 12.85 2.48
C GLU A 150 -2.55 11.85 1.93
N GLY A 151 -3.18 11.01 2.76
CA GLY A 151 -4.26 10.11 2.34
C GLY A 151 -3.90 8.62 2.31
N ALA A 152 -2.86 8.21 3.04
CA ALA A 152 -2.67 6.80 3.34
C ALA A 152 -3.86 6.23 4.13
N PHE A 153 -4.26 5.01 3.80
CA PHE A 153 -5.32 4.28 4.48
C PHE A 153 -4.82 3.57 5.74
N GLY A 154 -3.51 3.55 5.99
CA GLY A 154 -2.93 2.90 7.15
C GLY A 154 -1.50 2.43 6.98
N LEU A 155 -1.09 1.48 7.82
CA LEU A 155 0.23 0.87 7.87
C LEU A 155 0.14 -0.62 7.57
N SER A 156 1.09 -1.13 6.78
CA SER A 156 1.34 -2.56 6.66
C SER A 156 2.69 -2.94 7.30
N THR A 157 2.79 -4.17 7.80
CA THR A 157 4.04 -4.74 8.32
C THR A 157 4.41 -6.03 7.60
N GLY A 158 5.72 -6.27 7.51
CA GLY A 158 6.33 -7.47 6.90
C GLY A 158 7.24 -8.15 7.89
N LEU A 159 6.67 -8.77 8.93
CA LEU A 159 7.45 -9.20 10.11
C LEU A 159 8.29 -10.46 9.88
N THR A 160 8.15 -11.12 8.73
CA THR A 160 9.05 -12.20 8.31
C THR A 160 10.26 -11.69 7.52
N TYR A 161 10.24 -10.44 7.03
CA TYR A 161 11.23 -9.89 6.10
C TYR A 161 12.14 -8.86 6.78
N ALA A 162 13.38 -8.71 6.32
CA ALA A 162 14.17 -7.53 6.65
C ALA A 162 13.54 -6.28 5.98
N PRO A 163 13.65 -5.08 6.58
CA PRO A 163 14.24 -4.79 7.89
C PRO A 163 13.34 -5.11 9.10
N GLY A 164 12.09 -5.49 8.90
CA GLY A 164 11.08 -5.68 9.96
C GLY A 164 11.24 -6.95 10.83
N ARG A 165 12.02 -7.94 10.41
CA ARG A 165 12.07 -9.28 11.04
C ARG A 165 12.48 -9.28 12.51
N ASN A 166 13.34 -8.35 12.90
CA ASN A 166 13.92 -8.28 14.25
C ASN A 166 13.18 -7.31 15.17
N VAL A 167 12.14 -6.63 14.66
CA VAL A 167 11.47 -5.55 15.38
C VAL A 167 10.71 -6.06 16.60
N LEU A 168 10.78 -5.33 17.70
CA LEU A 168 9.96 -5.57 18.89
C LEU A 168 8.54 -5.03 18.69
N THR A 169 7.56 -5.68 19.33
CA THR A 169 6.15 -5.27 19.28
C THR A 169 5.95 -3.80 19.72
N GLY A 170 6.79 -3.29 20.61
CA GLY A 170 6.71 -1.90 21.08
C GLY A 170 6.80 -0.86 19.96
N GLU A 171 7.72 -1.03 19.01
CA GLU A 171 7.84 -0.12 17.86
C GLU A 171 6.58 -0.16 16.99
N ILE A 172 6.05 -1.35 16.72
CA ILE A 172 4.82 -1.52 15.94
C ILE A 172 3.64 -0.84 16.64
N VAL A 173 3.56 -0.95 17.97
CA VAL A 173 2.54 -0.28 18.78
C VAL A 173 2.67 1.24 18.67
N GLU A 174 3.88 1.80 18.71
CA GLU A 174 4.08 3.25 18.54
C GLU A 174 3.61 3.74 17.16
N LEU A 175 3.94 3.02 16.09
CA LEU A 175 3.48 3.38 14.74
C LEU A 175 1.98 3.17 14.56
N ALA A 176 1.42 2.10 15.13
CA ALA A 176 -0.02 1.84 15.10
C ALA A 176 -0.82 2.93 15.85
N ARG A 177 -0.24 3.58 16.87
CA ARG A 177 -0.88 4.74 17.52
C ARG A 177 -0.97 5.94 16.60
N VAL A 178 0.04 6.18 15.76
CA VAL A 178 -0.03 7.23 14.72
C VAL A 178 -1.18 6.91 13.77
N VAL A 179 -1.23 5.68 13.23
CA VAL A 179 -2.30 5.23 12.34
C VAL A 179 -3.68 5.39 12.99
N ALA A 180 -3.83 4.98 14.25
CA ALA A 180 -5.08 5.09 14.99
C ALA A 180 -5.52 6.57 15.18
N GLY A 181 -4.57 7.49 15.36
CA GLY A 181 -4.85 8.93 15.43
C GLY A 181 -5.48 9.50 14.16
N HIS A 182 -5.25 8.86 13.01
CA HIS A 182 -5.84 9.22 11.72
C HIS A 182 -7.01 8.31 11.30
N GLY A 183 -7.42 7.35 12.14
CA GLY A 183 -8.50 6.40 11.82
C GLY A 183 -8.12 5.36 10.75
N GLY A 184 -6.83 5.10 10.55
CA GLY A 184 -6.34 4.16 9.54
C GLY A 184 -6.35 2.69 9.97
N LEU A 185 -5.97 1.82 9.04
CA LEU A 185 -5.91 0.38 9.20
C LEU A 185 -4.49 -0.10 9.54
N TYR A 186 -4.39 -1.18 10.30
CA TYR A 186 -3.15 -1.93 10.48
C TYR A 186 -3.27 -3.29 9.81
N SER A 187 -2.38 -3.57 8.86
CA SER A 187 -2.26 -4.86 8.17
C SER A 187 -0.91 -5.50 8.48
N SER A 188 -0.84 -6.82 8.56
CA SER A 188 0.41 -7.52 8.86
C SER A 188 0.54 -8.78 8.02
N HIS A 189 1.67 -8.87 7.30
CA HIS A 189 2.29 -10.15 7.05
C HIS A 189 3.02 -10.55 8.33
N MET A 190 2.49 -11.56 9.00
CA MET A 190 2.87 -11.92 10.36
C MET A 190 4.29 -12.48 10.44
N ARG A 191 4.80 -12.57 11.68
CA ARG A 191 6.22 -12.89 11.91
C ARG A 191 6.60 -14.30 11.47
N CYS A 192 5.67 -15.24 11.56
CA CYS A 192 5.88 -16.62 11.15
C CYS A 192 4.58 -17.22 10.62
N GLU A 193 4.63 -17.87 9.46
CA GLU A 193 3.52 -18.64 8.88
C GLU A 193 3.78 -20.16 8.90
N GLY A 194 4.87 -20.58 9.55
CA GLY A 194 5.30 -21.96 9.67
C GLY A 194 5.22 -22.47 11.11
N ASP A 195 6.23 -23.26 11.51
CA ASP A 195 6.22 -24.02 12.76
C ASP A 195 6.14 -23.18 14.05
N ARG A 196 6.40 -21.87 13.97
CA ARG A 196 6.37 -20.94 15.11
C ARG A 196 5.26 -19.89 15.02
N LEU A 197 4.15 -20.23 14.35
CA LEU A 197 3.00 -19.34 14.15
C LEU A 197 2.42 -18.73 15.45
N LEU A 198 2.44 -19.49 16.56
CA LEU A 198 1.83 -19.11 17.83
C LEU A 198 2.83 -18.52 18.86
N GLU A 199 4.12 -18.40 18.50
CA GLU A 199 5.18 -17.89 19.38
C GLU A 199 5.49 -16.42 19.11
#